data_AF-A0AAU9UXT2-F1
#
_entry.id   AF-A0AAU9UXT2-F1
#
_cell.length_a   1.000
_cell.length_b   1.000
_cell.length_c   1.000
_cell.angle_alpha   90.00
_cell.angle_beta   90.00
_cell.angle_gamma   90.00
#
_symmetry.space_group_name_H-M   'P 1'
#
loop_
_entity.id
_entity.type
_entity.pdbx_description
1 polymer ?
#
loop_
_entity_poly.entity_id
_entity_poly.type
_entity_poly.pdbx_seq_one_letter_code
_entity_poly.pdbx_strand_id
1 'polypeptide(L)'
;MHVSEAECDGCGSDSEDGRSVGELLLPQYALATGGLAKDHRPLITFPDHNNFHLLTAAEYRRLLLYLTSVPSILEAEMGFHIIIDRRKDRWNSVKAVLLRISEFFPGIIHAVYVLRPASFLQKALSEVSNKLFKEEFRFRVLVCSSVEELYEHFDRSQLTADLGGELQYSHSEWIQQRIALEKFSTLMKEISSKLDDFMHEIVDCDMGNDPTQTKELLDCQESRYKSLKSELSSATTQGEELLTQMRKPNLTYNIISHVAAVERLLVQLEETEKQFDNFWQKHSMKLNHWLMFRTFLLNFKQMQVKLHLLLE
;
A
#
# COMPACT_ATOMS: atom_id res chain seq x y z
N MET A 1 3.87 12.77 -21.36
CA MET A 1 2.41 12.57 -21.23
C MET A 1 2.19 12.16 -19.79
N HIS A 2 1.78 13.12 -18.95
CA HIS A 2 1.72 13.01 -17.50
C HIS A 2 0.73 11.93 -17.06
N VAL A 3 1.18 11.02 -16.20
CA VAL A 3 0.33 10.10 -15.45
C VAL A 3 0.38 10.57 -14.00
N SER A 4 -0.80 10.94 -13.51
CA SER A 4 -1.11 11.44 -12.17
C SER A 4 -0.64 10.45 -11.09
N GLU A 5 0.25 10.94 -10.23
CA GLU A 5 0.52 10.35 -8.92
C GLU A 5 -0.78 10.33 -8.13
N ALA A 6 -1.09 9.21 -7.48
CA ALA A 6 -2.23 9.11 -6.58
C ALA A 6 -1.95 9.95 -5.33
N GLU A 7 -2.29 11.24 -5.40
CA GLU A 7 -2.44 12.11 -4.25
C GLU A 7 -3.43 11.48 -3.27
N CYS A 8 -2.95 11.23 -2.05
CA CYS A 8 -3.80 10.92 -0.92
C CYS A 8 -4.37 12.24 -0.39
N ASP A 9 -5.35 12.79 -1.11
CA ASP A 9 -5.99 14.04 -0.73
C ASP A 9 -7.01 13.80 0.39
N GLY A 10 -6.51 13.94 1.62
CA GLY A 10 -7.35 14.14 2.78
C GLY A 10 -7.80 15.60 2.86
N CYS A 11 -8.97 15.90 2.29
CA CYS A 11 -9.99 16.84 2.77
C CYS A 11 -10.88 17.30 1.61
N GLY A 12 -11.86 16.46 1.25
CA GLY A 12 -12.97 16.81 0.38
C GLY A 12 -14.26 16.29 1.00
N SER A 13 -15.12 17.22 1.40
CA SER A 13 -16.46 16.94 1.91
C SER A 13 -17.34 16.35 0.81
N ASP A 14 -17.47 15.03 0.77
CA ASP A 14 -18.62 14.35 0.20
C ASP A 14 -18.94 13.13 1.07
N SER A 15 -20.15 13.12 1.62
CA SER A 15 -20.68 12.03 2.43
C SER A 15 -20.87 10.76 1.58
N GLU A 16 -19.86 9.89 1.47
CA GLU A 16 -20.06 8.51 1.02
C GLU A 16 -20.38 7.61 2.22
N ASP A 17 -21.66 7.59 2.59
CA ASP A 17 -22.26 6.76 3.64
C ASP A 17 -22.22 5.27 3.25
N GLY A 18 -21.04 4.65 3.33
CA GLY A 18 -20.81 3.27 2.95
C GLY A 18 -19.62 2.66 3.68
N ARG A 19 -19.65 1.34 3.87
CA ARG A 19 -18.65 0.59 4.66
C ARG A 19 -17.21 0.86 4.22
N SER A 20 -16.30 0.98 5.18
CA SER A 20 -14.87 1.06 4.93
C SER A 20 -14.34 -0.18 4.20
N VAL A 21 -13.18 -0.08 3.58
CA VAL A 21 -12.55 -1.24 2.91
C VAL A 21 -12.38 -2.41 3.88
N GLY A 22 -11.94 -2.16 5.11
CA GLY A 22 -11.79 -3.21 6.13
C GLY A 22 -13.09 -3.98 6.37
N GLU A 23 -14.22 -3.27 6.49
CA GLU A 23 -15.55 -3.88 6.64
C GLU A 23 -16.04 -4.59 5.37
N LEU A 24 -15.63 -4.13 4.18
CA LEU A 24 -15.96 -4.74 2.90
C LEU A 24 -15.16 -6.03 2.62
N LEU A 25 -13.98 -6.19 3.24
CA LEU A 25 -13.18 -7.41 3.09
C LEU A 25 -13.80 -8.58 3.86
N LEU A 26 -14.27 -8.34 5.09
CA LEU A 26 -14.77 -9.39 6.01
C LEU A 26 -15.76 -10.40 5.41
N PRO A 27 -16.76 -9.99 4.59
CA PRO A 27 -17.75 -10.92 4.07
C PRO A 27 -17.25 -11.78 2.90
N GLN A 28 -16.00 -11.61 2.46
CA GLN A 28 -15.40 -12.39 1.37
C GLN A 28 -16.20 -12.32 0.06
N TYR A 29 -16.61 -11.12 -0.34
CA TYR A 29 -17.24 -10.91 -1.65
C TYR A 29 -16.30 -11.27 -2.79
N ALA A 30 -15.02 -10.91 -2.68
CA ALA A 30 -13.96 -11.30 -3.58
C ALA A 30 -12.66 -11.48 -2.79
N LEU A 31 -11.77 -12.32 -3.29
CA LEU A 31 -10.55 -12.75 -2.62
C LEU A 31 -9.34 -12.54 -3.52
N ALA A 32 -8.34 -11.82 -3.00
CA ALA A 32 -6.99 -11.75 -3.58
C ALA A 32 -6.06 -12.63 -2.73
N THR A 33 -6.13 -13.95 -2.96
CA THR A 33 -5.42 -14.95 -2.14
C THR A 33 -3.90 -14.94 -2.34
N GLY A 34 -3.44 -14.27 -3.39
CA GLY A 34 -2.06 -14.29 -3.86
C GLY A 34 -1.72 -15.46 -4.77
N GLY A 35 -2.72 -16.23 -5.18
CA GLY A 35 -2.56 -17.22 -6.24
C GLY A 35 -2.24 -16.58 -7.59
N LEU A 36 -1.48 -17.29 -8.40
CA LEU A 36 -1.15 -16.93 -9.77
C LEU A 36 -1.68 -17.95 -10.77
N ALA A 37 -2.01 -17.47 -11.97
CA ALA A 37 -2.11 -18.35 -13.13
C ALA A 37 -0.73 -18.84 -13.58
N LYS A 38 -0.69 -19.88 -14.42
CA LYS A 38 0.54 -20.43 -14.98
C LYS A 38 1.34 -19.44 -15.84
N ASP A 39 0.70 -18.38 -16.33
CA ASP A 39 1.34 -17.28 -17.03
C ASP A 39 1.74 -16.12 -16.10
N HIS A 40 1.80 -16.39 -14.80
CA HIS A 40 2.25 -15.49 -13.72
C HIS A 40 1.37 -14.25 -13.49
N ARG A 41 0.15 -14.25 -13.99
CA ARG A 41 -0.83 -13.18 -13.77
C ARG A 41 -1.60 -13.36 -12.46
N PRO A 42 -1.92 -12.26 -11.75
CA PRO A 42 -2.65 -12.32 -10.48
C PRO A 42 -4.07 -12.90 -10.65
N LEU A 43 -4.50 -13.68 -9.66
CA LEU A 43 -5.83 -14.27 -9.58
C LEU A 43 -6.71 -13.54 -8.55
N ILE A 44 -7.93 -13.17 -8.95
CA ILE A 44 -9.00 -12.77 -8.03
C ILE A 44 -10.13 -13.81 -8.10
N THR A 45 -10.57 -14.29 -6.94
CA THR A 45 -11.66 -15.26 -6.84
C THR A 45 -12.92 -14.60 -6.29
N PHE A 46 -14.06 -14.86 -6.94
CA PHE A 46 -15.41 -14.48 -6.51
C PHE A 46 -16.09 -15.74 -5.96
N PRO A 47 -15.99 -16.01 -4.65
CA PRO A 47 -16.45 -17.26 -4.05
C PRO A 47 -17.99 -17.36 -3.98
N ASP A 48 -18.47 -18.57 -3.70
CA ASP A 48 -19.88 -18.95 -3.65
C ASP A 48 -20.54 -18.61 -2.30
N HIS A 49 -20.60 -17.32 -1.96
CA HIS A 49 -21.19 -16.83 -0.70
C HIS A 49 -22.58 -16.17 -0.86
N ASN A 50 -23.13 -16.11 -2.09
CA ASN A 50 -24.40 -15.47 -2.44
C ASN A 50 -24.65 -14.13 -1.71
N ASN A 51 -23.62 -13.31 -1.56
CA ASN A 51 -23.65 -12.08 -0.76
C ASN A 51 -23.52 -10.82 -1.64
N PHE A 52 -23.19 -10.95 -2.92
CA PHE A 52 -22.95 -9.81 -3.83
C PHE A 52 -24.12 -8.82 -3.95
N HIS A 53 -25.35 -9.28 -3.73
CA HIS A 53 -26.54 -8.43 -3.75
C HIS A 53 -26.59 -7.42 -2.60
N LEU A 54 -25.72 -7.59 -1.58
CA LEU A 54 -25.59 -6.69 -0.43
C LEU A 54 -24.64 -5.51 -0.68
N LEU A 55 -23.93 -5.48 -1.82
CA LEU A 55 -23.00 -4.40 -2.16
C LEU A 55 -23.69 -3.32 -2.98
N THR A 56 -23.58 -2.07 -2.54
CA THR A 56 -23.91 -0.92 -3.40
C THR A 56 -22.91 -0.80 -4.57
N ALA A 57 -23.19 0.06 -5.54
CA ALA A 57 -22.24 0.31 -6.63
C ALA A 57 -20.93 0.94 -6.14
N ALA A 58 -21.01 1.89 -5.21
CA ALA A 58 -19.85 2.54 -4.60
C ALA A 58 -19.00 1.55 -3.80
N GLU A 59 -19.63 0.73 -2.95
CA GLU A 59 -18.93 -0.30 -2.16
C GLU A 59 -18.24 -1.35 -3.05
N TYR A 60 -18.89 -1.76 -4.14
CA TYR A 60 -18.29 -2.69 -5.10
C TYR A 60 -17.06 -2.09 -5.77
N ARG A 61 -17.14 -0.84 -6.25
CA ARG A 61 -16.00 -0.14 -6.84
C ARG A 61 -14.86 0.00 -5.83
N ARG A 62 -15.17 0.41 -4.59
CA ARG A 62 -14.20 0.57 -3.50
C ARG A 62 -13.47 -0.74 -3.18
N LEU A 63 -14.21 -1.85 -3.07
CA LEU A 63 -13.63 -3.17 -2.85
C LEU A 63 -12.71 -3.60 -3.99
N LEU A 64 -13.16 -3.46 -5.24
CA LEU A 64 -12.35 -3.89 -6.38
C LEU A 64 -11.09 -3.03 -6.55
N LEU A 65 -11.21 -1.71 -6.40
CA LEU A 65 -10.04 -0.81 -6.43
C LEU A 65 -8.98 -1.28 -5.43
N TYR A 66 -9.39 -1.57 -4.20
CA TYR A 66 -8.49 -2.08 -3.18
C TYR A 66 -7.87 -3.43 -3.56
N LEU A 67 -8.69 -4.43 -3.95
CA LEU A 67 -8.17 -5.77 -4.28
C LEU A 67 -7.21 -5.75 -5.47
N THR A 68 -7.45 -4.89 -6.46
CA THR A 68 -6.56 -4.74 -7.62
C THR A 68 -5.30 -3.93 -7.33
N SER A 69 -5.25 -3.16 -6.23
CA SER A 69 -4.04 -2.46 -5.81
C SER A 69 -3.13 -3.32 -4.92
N VAL A 70 -3.54 -4.55 -4.58
CA VAL A 70 -2.72 -5.46 -3.76
C VAL A 70 -1.52 -5.99 -4.55
N PRO A 71 -1.66 -6.49 -5.80
CA PRO A 71 -0.49 -6.75 -6.64
C PRO A 71 0.27 -5.45 -6.94
N SER A 72 1.55 -5.59 -7.22
CA SER A 72 2.38 -4.50 -7.73
C SER A 72 1.84 -3.97 -9.06
N ILE A 73 2.22 -2.73 -9.38
CA ILE A 73 1.82 -2.07 -10.63
C ILE A 73 2.16 -2.92 -11.85
N LEU A 74 3.36 -3.52 -11.88
CA LEU A 74 3.80 -4.38 -12.98
C LEU A 74 2.92 -5.64 -13.14
N GLU A 75 2.52 -6.26 -12.03
CA GLU A 75 1.62 -7.42 -12.05
C GLU A 75 0.20 -7.02 -12.49
N ALA A 76 -0.29 -5.86 -12.05
CA ALA A 76 -1.59 -5.33 -12.43
C ALA A 76 -1.65 -4.93 -13.92
N GLU A 77 -0.55 -4.39 -14.47
CA GLU A 77 -0.41 -4.05 -15.89
C GLU A 77 -0.39 -5.29 -16.80
N MET A 78 0.12 -6.42 -16.31
CA MET A 78 -0.05 -7.68 -17.03
C MET A 78 -1.54 -7.96 -17.17
N GLY A 79 -2.32 -7.81 -16.10
CA GLY A 79 -3.77 -8.04 -16.08
C GLY A 79 -4.15 -9.32 -15.35
N PHE A 80 -5.43 -9.43 -14.98
CA PHE A 80 -5.93 -10.36 -13.98
C PHE A 80 -6.63 -11.57 -14.61
N HIS A 81 -6.44 -12.74 -14.01
CA HIS A 81 -7.41 -13.84 -14.17
C HIS A 81 -8.45 -13.75 -13.06
N ILE A 82 -9.69 -14.10 -13.39
CA ILE A 82 -10.81 -14.09 -12.45
C ILE A 82 -11.47 -15.45 -12.41
N ILE A 83 -11.66 -16.02 -11.22
CA ILE A 83 -12.51 -17.21 -11.04
C ILE A 83 -13.83 -16.78 -10.40
N ILE A 84 -14.94 -17.19 -10.98
CA ILE A 84 -16.29 -17.02 -10.42
C ILE A 84 -16.82 -18.40 -10.04
N ASP A 85 -16.91 -18.67 -8.73
CA ASP A 85 -17.49 -19.92 -8.25
C ASP A 85 -18.98 -19.73 -7.93
N ARG A 86 -19.86 -20.38 -8.70
CA ARG A 86 -21.31 -20.35 -8.52
C ARG A 86 -21.90 -21.75 -8.56
N ARG A 87 -21.15 -22.78 -8.15
CA ARG A 87 -21.60 -24.17 -8.20
C ARG A 87 -22.89 -24.42 -7.41
N LYS A 88 -23.15 -23.67 -6.33
CA LYS A 88 -24.35 -23.80 -5.48
C LYS A 88 -25.40 -22.69 -5.72
N ASP A 89 -25.23 -21.87 -6.76
CA ASP A 89 -26.12 -20.73 -7.06
C ASP A 89 -26.89 -20.94 -8.39
N ARG A 90 -27.50 -19.88 -8.94
CA ARG A 90 -28.25 -19.86 -10.18
C ARG A 90 -27.46 -19.16 -11.29
N TRP A 91 -27.78 -19.47 -12.54
CA TRP A 91 -27.16 -18.85 -13.71
C TRP A 91 -27.31 -17.32 -13.74
N ASN A 92 -28.42 -16.77 -13.22
CA ASN A 92 -28.60 -15.32 -13.12
C ASN A 92 -27.57 -14.65 -12.18
N SER A 93 -27.08 -15.36 -11.16
CA SER A 93 -26.01 -14.87 -10.29
C SER A 93 -24.69 -14.75 -11.04
N VAL A 94 -24.36 -15.75 -11.89
CA VAL A 94 -23.20 -15.67 -12.81
C VAL A 94 -23.29 -14.44 -13.70
N LYS A 95 -24.43 -14.24 -14.38
CA LYS A 95 -24.64 -13.08 -15.25
C LYS A 95 -24.50 -11.75 -14.50
N ALA A 96 -25.09 -11.65 -13.32
CA ALA A 96 -25.01 -10.45 -12.50
C ALA A 96 -23.56 -10.10 -12.12
N VAL A 97 -22.76 -11.09 -11.74
CA VAL A 97 -21.34 -10.89 -11.40
C VAL A 97 -20.54 -10.49 -12.63
N LEU A 98 -20.74 -11.15 -13.78
CA LEU A 98 -20.06 -10.81 -15.03
C LEU A 98 -20.35 -9.37 -15.47
N LEU A 99 -21.61 -8.93 -15.39
CA LEU A 99 -21.99 -7.54 -15.69
C LEU A 99 -21.30 -6.56 -14.75
N ARG A 100 -21.27 -6.84 -13.45
CA ARG A 100 -20.62 -5.98 -12.45
C ARG A 100 -19.10 -5.91 -12.66
N ILE A 101 -18.46 -7.02 -13.01
CA ILE A 101 -17.03 -7.04 -13.39
C ILE A 101 -16.81 -6.19 -14.65
N SER A 102 -17.65 -6.35 -15.67
CA SER A 102 -17.56 -5.57 -16.92
C SER A 102 -17.66 -4.06 -16.69
N GLU A 103 -18.52 -3.65 -15.76
CA GLU A 103 -18.81 -2.25 -15.49
C GLU A 103 -17.80 -1.59 -14.52
N PHE A 104 -17.34 -2.31 -13.49
CA PHE A 104 -16.62 -1.72 -12.36
C PHE A 104 -15.18 -2.21 -12.16
N PHE A 105 -14.72 -3.25 -12.87
CA PHE A 105 -13.37 -3.76 -12.66
C PHE A 105 -12.33 -2.72 -13.16
N PRO A 106 -11.41 -2.26 -12.29
CA PRO A 106 -10.56 -1.11 -12.58
C PRO A 106 -9.30 -1.41 -13.40
N GLY A 107 -9.09 -2.66 -13.81
CA GLY A 107 -7.88 -3.12 -14.49
C GLY A 107 -8.13 -3.98 -15.73
N ILE A 108 -7.05 -4.50 -16.30
CA ILE A 108 -7.11 -5.39 -17.47
C ILE A 108 -7.54 -6.78 -17.01
N ILE A 109 -8.60 -7.31 -17.61
CA ILE A 109 -9.03 -8.70 -17.38
C ILE A 109 -8.48 -9.56 -18.52
N HIS A 110 -7.61 -10.50 -18.19
CA HIS A 110 -7.08 -11.46 -19.15
C HIS A 110 -8.12 -12.53 -19.52
N ALA A 111 -8.67 -13.20 -18.50
CA ALA A 111 -9.72 -14.20 -18.68
C ALA A 111 -10.56 -14.37 -17.41
N VAL A 112 -11.81 -14.78 -17.60
CA VAL A 112 -12.75 -15.12 -16.53
C VAL A 112 -13.14 -16.59 -16.66
N TYR A 113 -12.98 -17.35 -15.57
CA TYR A 113 -13.35 -18.76 -15.48
C TYR A 113 -14.57 -18.90 -14.59
N VAL A 114 -15.64 -19.50 -15.10
CA VAL A 114 -16.90 -19.66 -14.38
C VAL A 114 -17.09 -21.12 -14.02
N LEU A 115 -17.05 -21.45 -12.72
CA LEU A 115 -17.53 -22.74 -12.22
C LEU A 115 -19.05 -22.65 -12.06
N ARG A 116 -19.76 -23.30 -12.99
CA ARG A 116 -21.22 -23.14 -13.13
C ARG A 116 -22.03 -23.99 -12.14
N PRO A 117 -23.30 -23.65 -11.91
CA PRO A 117 -24.25 -24.53 -11.23
C PRO A 117 -24.38 -25.89 -11.93
N ALA A 118 -24.43 -26.98 -11.16
CA ALA A 118 -24.54 -28.35 -11.68
C ALA A 118 -25.84 -28.58 -12.50
N SER A 119 -26.93 -27.94 -12.09
CA SER A 119 -28.28 -28.12 -12.66
C SER A 119 -28.50 -27.45 -14.03
N PHE A 120 -27.46 -26.92 -14.67
CA PHE A 120 -27.56 -26.21 -15.96
C PHE A 120 -27.09 -27.10 -17.13
N LEU A 121 -27.83 -27.15 -18.24
CA LEU A 121 -27.57 -28.06 -19.37
C LEU A 121 -26.45 -27.55 -20.30
N GLN A 122 -25.46 -28.41 -20.61
CA GLN A 122 -24.34 -28.06 -21.51
C GLN A 122 -24.75 -27.65 -22.93
N LYS A 123 -25.80 -28.24 -23.51
CA LYS A 123 -26.23 -27.92 -24.89
C LYS A 123 -26.80 -26.50 -25.03
N ALA A 124 -27.45 -25.97 -23.98
CA ALA A 124 -27.93 -24.60 -23.97
C ALA A 124 -26.78 -23.58 -23.78
N LEU A 125 -25.64 -24.02 -23.24
CA LEU A 125 -24.45 -23.20 -23.06
C LEU A 125 -23.71 -22.98 -24.38
N SER A 126 -23.34 -24.02 -25.14
CA SER A 126 -22.39 -23.86 -26.25
C SER A 126 -22.82 -22.89 -27.36
N GLU A 127 -24.12 -22.77 -27.64
CA GLU A 127 -24.64 -21.90 -28.71
C GLU A 127 -24.98 -20.49 -28.23
N VAL A 128 -25.53 -20.36 -27.01
CA VAL A 128 -25.95 -19.06 -26.43
C VAL A 128 -24.77 -18.37 -25.76
N SER A 129 -23.87 -19.11 -25.09
CA SER A 129 -22.73 -18.58 -24.34
C SER A 129 -21.64 -18.02 -25.27
N ASN A 130 -21.28 -18.74 -26.33
CA ASN A 130 -20.17 -18.34 -27.19
C ASN A 130 -20.46 -17.07 -28.00
N LYS A 131 -21.75 -16.79 -28.29
CA LYS A 131 -22.18 -15.61 -29.03
C LYS A 131 -22.48 -14.43 -28.09
N LEU A 132 -23.22 -14.64 -26.98
CA LEU A 132 -23.43 -13.58 -25.99
C LEU A 132 -22.11 -13.12 -25.36
N PHE A 133 -21.26 -14.05 -24.90
CA PHE A 133 -20.10 -13.66 -24.10
C PHE A 133 -19.00 -12.98 -24.92
N LYS A 134 -18.89 -13.29 -26.23
CA LYS A 134 -17.94 -12.61 -27.11
C LYS A 134 -18.37 -11.21 -27.53
N GLU A 135 -19.68 -10.96 -27.64
CA GLU A 135 -20.20 -9.66 -28.09
C GLU A 135 -20.47 -8.71 -26.90
N GLU A 136 -20.79 -9.24 -25.71
CA GLU A 136 -21.20 -8.46 -24.54
C GLU A 136 -20.02 -8.05 -23.64
N PHE A 137 -18.93 -8.83 -23.59
CA PHE A 137 -17.81 -8.60 -22.68
C PHE A 137 -16.50 -8.35 -23.42
N ARG A 138 -15.70 -7.40 -22.91
CA ARG A 138 -14.37 -7.06 -23.45
C ARG A 138 -13.27 -8.05 -23.05
N PHE A 139 -13.62 -9.15 -22.40
CA PHE A 139 -12.71 -10.17 -21.90
C PHE A 139 -13.20 -11.57 -22.23
N ARG A 140 -12.27 -12.53 -22.27
CA ARG A 140 -12.59 -13.93 -22.56
C ARG A 140 -13.28 -14.58 -21.36
N VAL A 141 -14.41 -15.24 -21.60
CA VAL A 141 -15.12 -16.05 -20.59
C VAL A 141 -14.98 -17.54 -20.94
N LEU A 142 -14.53 -18.34 -19.99
CA LEU A 142 -14.46 -19.80 -20.06
C LEU A 142 -15.41 -20.39 -19.02
N VAL A 143 -16.34 -21.24 -19.46
CA VAL A 143 -17.29 -21.90 -18.55
C VAL A 143 -16.78 -23.31 -18.26
N CYS A 144 -16.36 -23.53 -17.02
CA CYS A 144 -15.80 -24.79 -16.57
C CYS A 144 -16.91 -25.72 -16.06
N SER A 145 -16.93 -26.98 -16.51
CA SER A 145 -17.91 -27.97 -16.03
C SER A 145 -17.49 -28.65 -14.74
N SER A 146 -16.19 -28.62 -14.41
CA SER A 146 -15.65 -29.11 -13.17
C SER A 146 -14.44 -28.27 -12.72
N VAL A 147 -13.96 -28.51 -11.51
CA VAL A 147 -12.79 -27.80 -10.96
C VAL A 147 -11.51 -28.22 -11.69
N GLU A 148 -11.45 -29.46 -12.18
CA GLU A 148 -10.28 -30.01 -12.86
C GLU A 148 -9.92 -29.25 -14.14
N GLU A 149 -10.90 -28.65 -14.82
CA GLU A 149 -10.66 -27.78 -15.98
C GLU A 149 -9.85 -26.51 -15.62
N LEU A 150 -9.90 -26.04 -14.37
CA LEU A 150 -9.07 -24.93 -13.92
C LEU A 150 -7.58 -25.31 -13.92
N TYR A 151 -7.24 -26.59 -13.74
CA TYR A 151 -5.85 -27.03 -13.64
C TYR A 151 -5.07 -26.92 -14.96
N GLU A 152 -5.76 -26.69 -16.08
CA GLU A 152 -5.11 -26.32 -17.34
C GLU A 152 -4.42 -24.95 -17.22
N HIS A 153 -5.01 -24.03 -16.46
CA HIS A 153 -4.62 -22.62 -16.36
C HIS A 153 -3.93 -22.25 -15.04
N PHE A 154 -4.20 -23.00 -13.98
CA PHE A 154 -3.67 -22.74 -12.64
C PHE A 154 -2.98 -24.00 -12.10
N ASP A 155 -1.88 -23.81 -11.39
CA ASP A 155 -1.29 -24.90 -10.60
C ASP A 155 -2.13 -25.11 -9.32
N ARG A 156 -2.23 -26.34 -8.83
CA ARG A 156 -3.01 -26.65 -7.62
C ARG A 156 -2.47 -25.92 -6.40
N SER A 157 -1.15 -25.67 -6.33
CA SER A 157 -0.52 -24.87 -5.27
C SER A 157 -0.98 -23.40 -5.25
N GLN A 158 -1.60 -22.91 -6.33
CA GLN A 158 -2.07 -21.52 -6.47
C GLN A 158 -3.58 -21.37 -6.22
N LEU A 159 -4.30 -22.47 -6.00
CA LEU A 159 -5.73 -22.49 -5.76
C LEU A 159 -6.03 -22.86 -4.31
N THR A 160 -7.07 -22.26 -3.73
CA THR A 160 -7.55 -22.60 -2.38
C THR A 160 -8.26 -23.96 -2.37
N ALA A 161 -8.44 -24.54 -1.18
CA ALA A 161 -9.00 -25.88 -1.02
C ALA A 161 -10.43 -26.03 -1.57
N ASP A 162 -11.25 -24.97 -1.50
CA ASP A 162 -12.60 -24.92 -2.09
C ASP A 162 -12.59 -25.04 -3.63
N LEU A 163 -11.47 -24.66 -4.26
CA LEU A 163 -11.18 -24.82 -5.68
C LEU A 163 -10.27 -26.04 -5.95
N GLY A 164 -10.24 -27.03 -5.03
CA GLY A 164 -9.49 -28.29 -5.21
C GLY A 164 -7.96 -28.17 -5.16
N GLY A 165 -7.45 -27.00 -4.74
CA GLY A 165 -6.04 -26.71 -4.63
C GLY A 165 -5.44 -26.97 -3.25
N GLU A 166 -4.18 -26.55 -3.12
CA GLU A 166 -3.29 -26.80 -1.98
C GLU A 166 -2.85 -25.50 -1.28
N LEU A 167 -3.25 -24.33 -1.80
CA LEU A 167 -2.93 -23.03 -1.22
C LEU A 167 -3.59 -22.87 0.15
N GLN A 168 -2.76 -22.77 1.18
CA GLN A 168 -3.20 -22.46 2.54
C GLN A 168 -3.53 -20.97 2.64
N TYR A 169 -4.82 -20.64 2.62
CA TYR A 169 -5.30 -19.27 2.73
C TYR A 169 -6.13 -19.07 3.99
N SER A 170 -5.73 -18.10 4.81
CA SER A 170 -6.50 -17.61 5.96
C SER A 170 -6.89 -16.16 5.70
N HIS A 171 -8.20 -15.92 5.51
CA HIS A 171 -8.69 -14.59 5.19
C HIS A 171 -8.45 -13.59 6.32
N SER A 172 -8.63 -14.01 7.58
CA SER A 172 -8.39 -13.16 8.74
C SER A 172 -6.92 -12.79 8.90
N GLU A 173 -6.01 -13.75 8.69
CA GLU A 173 -4.57 -13.49 8.71
C GLU A 173 -4.16 -12.56 7.57
N TRP A 174 -4.68 -12.78 6.37
CA TRP A 174 -4.45 -11.90 5.22
C TRP A 174 -4.88 -10.46 5.52
N ILE A 175 -6.08 -10.24 6.09
CA ILE A 175 -6.53 -8.90 6.51
C ILE A 175 -5.58 -8.30 7.54
N GLN A 176 -5.17 -9.06 8.56
CA GLN A 176 -4.26 -8.56 9.60
C GLN A 176 -2.90 -8.13 9.02
N GLN A 177 -2.35 -8.92 8.10
CA GLN A 177 -1.11 -8.58 7.40
C GLN A 177 -1.27 -7.30 6.57
N ARG A 178 -2.40 -7.14 5.86
CA ARG A 178 -2.72 -5.93 5.09
C ARG A 178 -2.81 -4.68 5.98
N ILE A 179 -3.51 -4.77 7.10
CA ILE A 179 -3.62 -3.68 8.07
C ILE A 179 -2.23 -3.30 8.62
N ALA A 180 -1.40 -4.28 8.95
CA ALA A 180 -0.06 -4.02 9.48
C ALA A 180 0.84 -3.33 8.44
N LEU A 181 0.80 -3.78 7.18
CA LEU A 181 1.52 -3.16 6.08
C LEU A 181 1.06 -1.73 5.81
N GLU A 182 -0.25 -1.47 5.82
CA GLU A 182 -0.80 -0.14 5.60
C GLU A 182 -0.45 0.82 6.73
N LYS A 183 -0.54 0.37 7.99
CA LYS A 183 -0.10 1.17 9.14
C LYS A 183 1.38 1.55 9.03
N PHE A 184 2.22 0.60 8.65
CA PHE A 184 3.65 0.87 8.45
C PHE A 184 3.88 1.87 7.31
N SER A 185 3.17 1.72 6.18
CA SER A 185 3.27 2.68 5.08
C SER A 185 2.81 4.09 5.48
N THR A 186 1.76 4.23 6.30
CA THR A 186 1.30 5.53 6.82
C THR A 186 2.34 6.14 7.75
N LEU A 187 2.89 5.36 8.69
CA LEU A 187 3.97 5.82 9.58
C LEU A 187 5.17 6.36 8.78
N MET A 188 5.58 5.65 7.73
CA MET A 188 6.68 6.08 6.86
C MET A 188 6.39 7.42 6.17
N LYS A 189 5.16 7.64 5.70
CA LYS A 189 4.75 8.92 5.10
C LYS A 189 4.75 10.06 6.13
N GLU A 190 4.25 9.80 7.34
CA GLU A 190 4.24 10.79 8.42
C GLU A 190 5.67 11.21 8.81
N ILE A 191 6.59 10.26 8.97
CA ILE A 191 7.99 10.54 9.27
C ILE A 191 8.64 11.33 8.13
N SER A 192 8.41 10.93 6.87
CA SER A 192 8.92 11.67 5.71
C SER A 192 8.47 13.13 5.73
N SER A 193 7.17 13.37 5.97
CA SER A 193 6.63 14.74 6.05
C SER A 193 7.29 15.55 7.16
N LYS A 194 7.49 14.96 8.35
CA LYS A 194 8.13 15.66 9.48
C LYS A 194 9.61 15.97 9.20
N LEU A 195 10.31 15.09 8.48
CA LEU A 195 11.69 15.33 8.05
C LEU A 195 11.74 16.50 7.07
N ASP A 196 10.85 16.51 6.07
CA ASP A 196 10.75 17.59 5.09
C ASP A 196 10.47 18.94 5.76
N ASP A 197 9.51 18.99 6.69
CA ASP A 197 9.18 20.19 7.46
C ASP A 197 10.40 20.74 8.23
N PHE A 198 11.14 19.84 8.88
CA PHE A 198 12.34 20.22 9.64
C PHE A 198 13.50 20.66 8.73
N MET A 199 13.67 20.04 7.56
CA MET A 199 14.67 20.46 6.58
C MET A 199 14.34 21.86 6.02
N HIS A 200 13.07 22.12 5.72
CA HIS A 200 12.62 23.45 5.27
C HIS A 200 12.89 24.53 6.31
N GLU A 201 12.57 24.26 7.58
CA GLU A 201 12.86 25.20 8.68
C GLU A 201 14.34 25.52 8.83
N ILE A 202 15.22 24.53 8.64
CA ILE A 202 16.68 24.75 8.70
C ILE A 202 17.17 25.61 7.53
N VAL A 203 16.65 25.38 6.32
CA VAL A 203 17.06 26.13 5.13
C VAL A 203 16.68 27.61 5.25
N ASP A 204 15.49 27.89 5.78
CA ASP A 204 14.97 29.26 5.93
C ASP A 204 15.41 29.94 7.24
N CYS A 205 16.30 29.28 8.00
CA CYS A 205 16.70 29.72 9.33
C CYS A 205 17.60 30.96 9.31
N ASP A 206 17.14 32.06 9.94
CA ASP A 206 18.02 33.15 10.35
C ASP A 206 18.80 32.76 11.61
N MET A 207 20.13 32.70 11.49
CA MET A 207 21.03 32.31 12.59
C MET A 207 21.12 33.36 13.71
N GLY A 208 20.54 34.54 13.51
CA GLY A 208 20.51 35.63 14.48
C GLY A 208 21.85 36.34 14.66
N ASN A 209 21.85 37.43 15.43
CA ASN A 209 23.05 38.22 15.73
C ASN A 209 23.45 38.18 17.21
N ASP A 210 22.55 37.72 18.08
CA ASP A 210 22.77 37.62 19.52
C ASP A 210 23.19 36.19 19.92
N PRO A 211 24.29 36.01 20.67
CA PRO A 211 24.75 34.69 21.08
C PRO A 211 23.71 33.86 21.85
N THR A 212 22.86 34.50 22.67
CA THR A 212 21.83 33.79 23.44
C THR A 212 20.77 33.22 22.51
N GLN A 213 20.27 34.05 21.58
CA GLN A 213 19.31 33.62 20.56
C GLN A 213 19.85 32.49 19.68
N THR A 214 21.11 32.61 19.21
CA THR A 214 21.74 31.54 18.41
C THR A 214 21.88 30.24 19.21
N LYS A 215 22.17 30.33 20.51
CA LYS A 215 22.29 29.13 21.37
C LYS A 215 20.93 28.47 21.61
N GLU A 216 19.89 29.25 21.92
CA GLU A 216 18.52 28.74 22.09
C GLU A 216 18.00 28.06 20.81
N LEU A 217 18.27 28.67 19.65
CA LEU A 217 17.95 28.11 18.34
C LEU A 217 18.64 26.76 18.12
N LEU A 218 19.94 26.67 18.39
CA LEU A 218 20.71 25.44 18.26
C LEU A 218 20.14 24.33 19.18
N ASP A 219 19.87 24.66 20.44
CA ASP A 219 19.36 23.70 21.42
C ASP A 219 17.95 23.20 21.04
N CYS A 220 17.10 24.10 20.54
CA CYS A 220 15.77 23.74 20.04
C CYS A 220 15.84 22.79 18.84
N GLN A 221 16.66 23.14 17.84
CA GLN A 221 16.83 22.31 16.65
C GLN A 221 17.48 20.95 16.98
N GLU A 222 18.44 20.91 17.92
CA GLU A 222 19.06 19.67 18.37
C GLU A 222 18.06 18.74 19.08
N SER A 223 17.18 19.30 19.90
CA SER A 223 16.10 18.54 20.54
C SER A 223 15.17 17.90 19.51
N ARG A 224 14.78 18.65 18.47
CA ARG A 224 13.93 18.14 17.39
C ARG A 224 14.61 17.10 16.53
N TYR A 225 15.88 17.32 16.17
CA TYR A 225 16.70 16.32 15.48
C TYR A 225 16.71 15.00 16.26
N LYS A 226 16.96 15.04 17.58
CA LYS A 226 16.95 13.83 18.44
C LYS A 226 15.58 13.15 18.47
N SER A 227 14.49 13.92 18.50
CA SER A 227 13.12 13.39 18.44
C SER A 227 12.88 12.64 17.12
N LEU A 228 13.19 13.27 15.98
CA LEU A 228 13.03 12.66 14.66
C LEU A 228 13.91 11.41 14.50
N LYS A 229 15.13 11.43 15.05
CA LYS A 229 16.01 10.27 15.10
C LYS A 229 15.41 9.09 15.88
N SER A 230 14.75 9.39 16.99
CA SER A 230 14.03 8.37 17.77
C SER A 230 12.82 7.80 17.01
N GLU A 231 12.09 8.63 16.26
CA GLU A 231 10.99 8.18 15.42
C GLU A 231 11.48 7.28 14.27
N LEU A 232 12.55 7.68 13.59
CA LEU A 232 13.22 6.87 12.55
C LEU A 232 13.62 5.50 13.09
N SER A 233 14.32 5.46 14.23
CA SER A 233 14.74 4.20 14.86
C SER A 233 13.54 3.32 15.24
N SER A 234 12.46 3.92 15.77
CA SER A 234 11.23 3.19 16.10
C SER A 234 10.55 2.61 14.85
N ALA A 235 10.52 3.36 13.75
CA ALA A 235 9.99 2.88 12.48
C ALA A 235 10.81 1.71 11.93
N THR A 236 12.15 1.77 12.03
CA THR A 236 13.03 0.65 11.66
C THR A 236 12.66 -0.62 12.45
N THR A 237 12.56 -0.53 13.79
CA THR A 237 12.15 -1.67 14.62
C THR A 237 10.79 -2.21 14.21
N GLN A 238 9.79 -1.34 13.98
CA GLN A 238 8.45 -1.76 13.56
C GLN A 238 8.46 -2.45 12.19
N GLY A 239 9.27 -1.98 11.24
CA GLY A 239 9.40 -2.62 9.93
C GLY A 239 10.11 -3.98 10.00
N GLU A 240 11.13 -4.12 10.84
CA GLU A 240 11.81 -5.41 11.09
C GLU A 240 10.89 -6.44 11.76
N GLU A 241 10.08 -6.00 12.73
CA GLU A 241 9.06 -6.83 13.37
C GLU A 241 8.00 -7.27 12.37
N LEU A 242 7.52 -6.36 11.51
CA LEU A 242 6.59 -6.67 10.43
C LEU A 242 7.18 -7.71 9.47
N LEU A 243 8.42 -7.54 9.02
CA LEU A 243 9.10 -8.53 8.18
C LEU A 243 9.18 -9.90 8.84
N THR A 244 9.52 -9.94 10.13
CA THR A 244 9.61 -11.18 10.90
C THR A 244 8.25 -11.89 10.97
N GLN A 245 7.17 -11.13 11.16
CA GLN A 245 5.81 -11.66 11.18
C GLN A 245 5.36 -12.17 9.80
N MET A 246 5.75 -11.48 8.73
CA MET A 246 5.40 -11.86 7.36
C MET A 246 6.16 -13.09 6.88
N ARG A 247 7.41 -13.32 7.31
CA ARG A 247 8.29 -14.43 6.89
C ARG A 247 7.94 -15.82 7.47
N LYS A 248 6.72 -16.02 8.00
CA LYS A 248 6.25 -17.32 8.50
C LYS A 248 6.18 -18.37 7.37
N PRO A 249 6.30 -19.68 7.67
CA PRO A 249 6.23 -20.72 6.65
C PRO A 249 4.89 -20.71 5.91
N ASN A 250 4.92 -21.00 4.60
CA ASN A 250 3.83 -20.94 3.62
C ASN A 250 3.51 -19.55 3.04
N LEU A 251 4.56 -18.82 2.64
CA LEU A 251 4.41 -17.54 1.94
C LEU A 251 3.70 -17.75 0.59
N THR A 252 2.53 -17.14 0.41
CA THR A 252 1.94 -16.99 -0.92
C THR A 252 2.76 -15.98 -1.72
N TYR A 253 2.69 -16.01 -3.05
CA TYR A 253 3.46 -15.11 -3.91
C TYR A 253 3.24 -13.62 -3.58
N ASN A 254 2.00 -13.28 -3.22
CA ASN A 254 1.63 -11.94 -2.78
C ASN A 254 2.38 -11.52 -1.49
N ILE A 255 2.63 -12.46 -0.56
CA ILE A 255 3.43 -12.19 0.63
C ILE A 255 4.90 -11.98 0.25
N ILE A 256 5.44 -12.68 -0.75
CA ILE A 256 6.82 -12.45 -1.25
C ILE A 256 6.96 -11.02 -1.81
N SER A 257 6.00 -10.59 -2.65
CA SER A 257 5.97 -9.23 -3.21
C SER A 257 5.85 -8.16 -2.11
N HIS A 258 4.99 -8.39 -1.11
CA HIS A 258 4.86 -7.47 0.03
C HIS A 258 6.11 -7.45 0.93
N VAL A 259 6.73 -8.60 1.20
CA VAL A 259 8.02 -8.68 1.93
C VAL A 259 9.07 -7.86 1.22
N ALA A 260 9.20 -8.01 -0.11
CA ALA A 260 10.12 -7.21 -0.90
C ALA A 260 9.78 -5.71 -0.85
N ALA A 261 8.50 -5.34 -0.77
CA ALA A 261 8.10 -3.94 -0.60
C ALA A 261 8.53 -3.38 0.76
N VAL A 262 8.33 -4.12 1.86
CA VAL A 262 8.77 -3.70 3.20
C VAL A 262 10.29 -3.64 3.29
N GLU A 263 11.02 -4.61 2.72
CA GLU A 263 12.49 -4.58 2.63
C GLU A 263 12.98 -3.33 1.90
N ARG A 264 12.36 -2.98 0.76
CA ARG A 264 12.70 -1.75 0.04
C ARG A 264 12.43 -0.49 0.87
N LEU A 265 11.30 -0.44 1.60
CA LEU A 265 10.97 0.68 2.48
C LEU A 265 12.00 0.83 3.62
N LEU A 266 12.45 -0.27 4.21
CA LEU A 266 13.49 -0.25 5.25
C LEU A 266 14.83 0.24 4.72
N VAL A 267 15.23 -0.20 3.52
CA VAL A 267 16.45 0.31 2.86
C VAL A 267 16.33 1.81 2.58
N GLN A 268 15.16 2.28 2.13
CA GLN A 268 14.90 3.71 1.94
C GLN A 268 14.95 4.49 3.26
N LEU A 269 14.42 3.92 4.34
CA LEU A 269 14.45 4.52 5.68
C LEU A 269 15.90 4.70 6.17
N GLU A 270 16.73 3.66 6.03
CA GLU A 270 18.15 3.70 6.43
C GLU A 270 18.93 4.77 5.65
N GLU A 271 18.73 4.84 4.32
CA GLU A 271 19.39 5.86 3.51
C GLU A 271 18.87 7.27 3.84
N THR A 272 17.57 7.43 4.08
CA THR A 272 16.97 8.70 4.51
C THR A 272 17.55 9.16 5.85
N GLU A 273 17.65 8.25 6.82
CA GLU A 273 18.24 8.50 8.13
C GLU A 273 19.71 8.95 8.01
N LYS A 274 20.49 8.28 7.16
CA LYS A 274 21.88 8.65 6.90
C LYS A 274 22.00 10.03 6.22
N GLN A 275 21.13 10.35 5.27
CA GLN A 275 21.10 11.66 4.63
C GLN A 275 20.73 12.75 5.63
N PHE A 276 19.75 12.47 6.50
CA PHE A 276 19.32 13.34 7.57
C PHE A 276 20.45 13.66 8.56
N ASP A 277 21.18 12.64 9.02
CA ASP A 277 22.34 12.81 9.90
C ASP A 277 23.41 13.69 9.27
N ASN A 278 23.74 13.44 8.00
CA ASN A 278 24.75 14.22 7.27
C ASN A 278 24.34 15.68 7.10
N PHE A 279 23.06 15.93 6.82
CA PHE A 279 22.50 17.27 6.74
C PHE A 279 22.61 18.00 8.08
N TRP A 280 22.13 17.37 9.15
CA TRP A 280 22.16 17.92 10.51
C TRP A 280 23.58 18.21 10.99
N GLN A 281 24.54 17.31 10.76
CA GLN A 281 25.93 17.52 11.15
C GLN A 281 26.53 18.78 10.50
N LYS A 282 26.27 18.99 9.20
CA LYS A 282 26.75 20.18 8.49
C LYS A 282 26.11 21.45 9.03
N HIS A 283 24.80 21.43 9.24
CA HIS A 283 24.06 22.59 9.75
C HIS A 283 24.46 22.95 11.18
N SER A 284 24.44 21.98 12.09
CA SER A 284 24.82 22.18 13.49
C SER A 284 26.27 22.66 13.64
N MET A 285 27.20 22.17 12.82
CA MET A 285 28.58 22.68 12.80
C MET A 285 28.63 24.15 12.38
N LYS A 286 27.92 24.53 11.32
CA LYS A 286 27.83 25.93 10.86
C LYS A 286 27.24 26.84 11.95
N LEU A 287 26.15 26.42 12.59
CA LEU A 287 25.48 27.20 13.63
C LEU A 287 26.34 27.33 14.90
N ASN A 288 27.07 26.27 15.28
CA ASN A 288 28.05 26.34 16.37
C ASN A 288 29.20 27.32 16.07
N HIS A 289 29.78 27.27 14.87
CA HIS A 289 30.81 28.24 14.47
C HIS A 289 30.28 29.67 14.50
N TRP A 290 29.04 29.87 14.07
CA TRP A 290 28.37 31.17 14.15
C TRP A 290 28.22 31.65 15.59
N LEU A 291 27.76 30.78 16.49
CA LEU A 291 27.66 31.06 17.92
C LEU A 291 29.00 31.45 18.54
N MET A 292 30.07 30.69 18.23
CA MET A 292 31.43 31.00 18.71
C MET A 292 31.88 32.37 18.23
N PHE A 293 31.67 32.68 16.94
CA PHE A 293 32.01 33.97 16.36
C PHE A 293 31.26 35.13 17.04
N ARG A 294 29.95 34.98 17.25
CA ARG A 294 29.13 36.01 17.91
C ARG A 294 29.53 36.23 19.37
N THR A 295 29.82 35.14 20.09
CA THR A 295 30.32 35.19 21.47
C THR A 295 31.66 35.93 21.54
N PHE A 296 32.58 35.63 20.62
CA PHE A 296 33.86 36.33 20.52
C PHE A 296 33.68 37.83 20.29
N LEU A 297 32.84 38.22 19.31
CA LEU A 297 32.59 39.64 19.02
C LEU A 297 31.99 40.38 20.23
N LEU A 298 31.09 39.75 20.96
CA LEU A 298 30.51 40.33 22.18
C LEU A 298 31.59 40.56 23.24
N ASN A 299 32.41 39.54 23.51
CA ASN A 299 33.50 39.61 24.49
C ASN A 299 34.53 40.69 24.10
N PHE A 300 34.89 40.76 22.81
CA PHE A 300 35.81 41.75 22.30
C PHE A 300 35.31 43.18 22.51
N LYS A 301 34.02 43.46 22.20
CA LYS A 301 33.41 44.76 22.45
C LYS A 301 33.42 45.13 23.94
N GLN A 302 33.10 44.17 24.81
CA GLN A 302 33.15 44.40 26.26
C GLN A 302 34.56 44.74 26.75
N MET A 303 35.60 44.08 26.21
CA MET A 303 36.99 44.40 26.54
C MET A 303 37.39 45.79 26.07
N GLN A 304 36.98 46.20 24.86
CA GLN A 304 37.27 47.55 24.35
C GLN A 304 36.66 48.64 25.25
N VAL A 305 35.40 48.46 25.68
CA VAL A 305 34.73 49.40 26.60
C VAL A 305 35.48 49.48 27.94
N LYS A 306 35.85 48.33 28.52
CA LYS A 306 36.62 48.30 29.78
C LYS A 306 37.98 48.98 29.64
N LEU A 307 38.70 48.75 28.54
CA LEU A 307 39.98 49.40 28.30
C LEU A 307 39.83 50.91 28.15
N HIS A 308 38.80 51.38 27.45
CA HIS A 308 38.52 52.81 27.32
C HIS A 308 38.27 53.47 28.69
N LEU A 309 37.46 52.84 29.55
CA LEU A 309 37.19 53.31 30.92
C LEU A 309 38.43 53.29 31.84
N LEU A 310 39.45 52.51 31.52
CA LEU A 310 40.71 52.48 32.28
C LEU A 310 41.72 53.54 31.81
N LEU A 311 41.51 54.13 30.63
CA LEU A 311 42.37 55.14 30.03
C LEU A 311 41.84 56.57 30.23
N GLU A 312 40.65 56.73 30.80
CA GLU A 312 40.05 57.99 31.28
C GLU A 312 40.26 58.18 32.78
#